data_AF-A0A535IL33-F1
#
_entry.id   AF-A0A535IL33-F1
#
_cell.length_a   1.000
_cell.length_b   1.000
_cell.length_c   1.000
_cell.angle_alpha   90.00
_cell.angle_beta   90.00
_cell.angle_gamma   90.00
#
_symmetry.space_group_name_H-M   'P 1'
#
loop_
_entity.id
_entity.type
_entity.pdbx_description
1 polymer ?
#
loop_
_entity_poly.entity_id
_entity_poly.type
_entity_poly.pdbx_seq_one_letter_code
_entity_poly.pdbx_strand_id
1 'polypeptide(L)'
;MTLRGLYRFYLYAVFIAMLLFATSGVIQLLTVLLQSVFKDPNNTPSGASLVQALVYGIVSLITAALFGGLHYWLIRRDTRNDPMAGNSAVRAFFLNVVELISLPLAVGSGTSMISAIGQHNASGLSSSAAFTITFLGLWLLLEWERRRVPASSGTALVFQRLHLYGTQLILLFILTSSWLQSIGQLVDKVFFGGAGALATCAGSTGCQGSDLAAVLANVISTLWVVLFWIGYGWLSRNDTASAFRRVFHFIGFGFGIITVLVGIYRGVTLIFLLAIFKGSLPAHSISGSFAEYDVISPLSLGMLVAGAYVIWLRKAVLKHPEERVSVFLTGLA
;
A
#
# COMPACT_ATOMS: atom_id res chain seq x y z
N MET A 1 34.21 -2.94 -2.59
CA MET A 1 33.33 -2.82 -3.79
C MET A 1 34.21 -2.93 -5.02
N THR A 2 33.92 -3.83 -5.98
CA THR A 2 34.75 -4.00 -7.19
C THR A 2 34.43 -2.93 -8.24
N LEU A 3 35.34 -2.64 -9.16
CA LEU A 3 35.14 -1.68 -10.26
C LEU A 3 33.87 -1.97 -11.08
N ARG A 4 33.60 -3.26 -11.34
CA ARG A 4 32.35 -3.71 -12.00
C ARG A 4 31.10 -3.44 -11.15
N GLY A 5 31.21 -3.57 -9.83
CA GLY A 5 30.11 -3.23 -8.91
C GLY A 5 29.77 -1.74 -8.94
N LEU A 6 30.78 -0.86 -8.98
CA LEU A 6 30.59 0.59 -9.12
C LEU A 6 29.96 0.95 -10.47
N TYR A 7 30.41 0.33 -11.56
CA TYR A 7 29.82 0.50 -12.89
C TYR A 7 28.32 0.14 -12.89
N ARG A 8 27.96 -1.03 -12.34
CA ARG A 8 26.54 -1.45 -12.23
C ARG A 8 25.74 -0.48 -11.37
N PHE A 9 26.31 -0.01 -10.26
CA PHE A 9 25.65 0.94 -9.38
C PHE A 9 25.30 2.23 -10.12
N TYR A 10 26.27 2.80 -10.84
CA TYR A 10 26.05 3.97 -11.69
C TYR A 10 24.94 3.73 -12.71
N LEU A 11 24.97 2.61 -13.43
CA LEU A 11 23.97 2.31 -14.44
C LEU A 11 22.55 2.25 -13.86
N TYR A 12 22.37 1.55 -12.75
CA TYR A 12 21.06 1.43 -12.10
C TYR A 12 20.61 2.74 -11.45
N ALA A 13 21.52 3.50 -10.84
CA ALA A 13 21.19 4.80 -10.26
C ALA A 13 20.63 5.76 -11.32
N VAL A 14 21.31 5.89 -12.46
CA VAL A 14 20.86 6.76 -13.55
C VAL A 14 19.58 6.23 -14.18
N PHE A 15 19.48 4.92 -14.42
CA PHE A 15 18.27 4.31 -14.98
C PHE A 15 17.04 4.57 -14.09
N ILE A 16 17.14 4.33 -12.78
CA ILE A 16 16.05 4.57 -11.84
C ILE A 16 15.73 6.07 -11.75
N ALA A 17 16.74 6.95 -11.71
CA ALA A 17 16.51 8.40 -11.69
C ALA A 17 15.73 8.85 -12.94
N MET A 18 16.06 8.33 -14.12
CA MET A 18 15.34 8.62 -15.36
C MET A 18 13.91 8.07 -15.36
N LEU A 19 13.66 6.89 -14.78
CA LEU A 19 12.30 6.37 -14.63
C LEU A 19 11.44 7.22 -13.67
N LEU A 20 12.03 7.70 -12.56
CA LEU A 20 11.35 8.58 -11.62
C LEU A 20 11.08 9.97 -12.24
N PHE A 21 12.01 10.48 -13.04
CA PHE A 21 11.81 11.70 -13.81
C PHE A 21 10.73 11.57 -14.88
N ALA A 22 10.68 10.44 -15.59
CA ALA A 22 9.56 10.14 -16.50
C ALA A 22 8.23 10.08 -15.73
N THR A 23 8.23 9.45 -14.56
CA THR A 23 7.05 9.34 -13.70
C THR A 23 6.54 10.71 -13.27
N SER A 24 7.40 11.65 -12.86
CA SER A 24 6.96 13.01 -12.54
C SER A 24 6.37 13.74 -13.74
N GLY A 25 6.96 13.58 -14.93
CA GLY A 25 6.42 14.13 -16.19
C GLY A 25 5.04 13.58 -16.53
N VAL A 26 4.87 12.25 -16.45
CA VAL A 26 3.59 11.57 -16.73
C VAL A 26 2.52 11.96 -15.72
N ILE A 27 2.85 12.12 -14.44
CA ILE A 27 1.89 12.57 -13.42
C ILE A 27 1.34 13.95 -13.76
N GLN A 28 2.20 14.92 -14.11
CA GLN A 28 1.72 16.26 -14.47
C GLN A 28 0.82 16.23 -15.71
N LEU A 29 1.24 15.50 -16.74
CA LEU A 29 0.47 15.34 -17.97
C LEU A 29 -0.89 14.70 -17.70
N LEU A 30 -0.93 13.56 -17.01
CA LEU A 30 -2.16 12.86 -16.67
C LEU A 30 -3.05 13.68 -15.74
N THR A 31 -2.49 14.46 -14.82
CA THR A 31 -3.29 15.31 -13.92
C THR A 31 -4.13 16.29 -14.73
N VAL A 32 -3.53 16.99 -15.69
CA VAL A 32 -4.28 17.94 -16.53
C VAL A 32 -5.28 17.24 -17.45
N LEU A 33 -4.92 16.09 -18.02
CA LEU A 33 -5.85 15.32 -18.86
C LEU A 33 -7.06 14.83 -18.06
N LEU A 34 -6.85 14.37 -16.83
CA LEU A 34 -7.90 13.83 -15.96
C LEU A 34 -8.78 14.91 -15.32
N GLN A 35 -8.33 16.17 -15.22
CA GLN A 35 -9.17 17.28 -14.76
C GLN A 35 -10.44 17.43 -15.60
N SER A 36 -10.34 17.19 -16.91
CA SER A 36 -11.51 17.20 -17.81
C SER A 36 -12.49 16.07 -17.56
N VAL A 37 -12.01 14.93 -17.04
CA VAL A 37 -12.80 13.72 -16.76
C VAL A 37 -13.50 13.83 -15.41
N PHE A 38 -12.76 14.20 -14.35
CA PHE A 38 -13.31 14.30 -13.00
C PHE A 38 -14.10 15.58 -12.74
N LYS A 39 -13.96 16.60 -13.60
CA LYS A 39 -14.62 17.92 -13.44
C LYS A 39 -14.38 18.49 -12.05
N ASP A 40 -13.14 18.40 -11.57
CA ASP A 40 -12.75 18.86 -10.23
C ASP A 40 -13.28 20.29 -10.00
N PRO A 41 -14.13 20.53 -8.98
CA PRO A 41 -14.69 21.85 -8.72
C PRO A 41 -13.55 22.85 -8.46
N ASN A 42 -13.60 23.97 -9.18
CA ASN A 42 -12.60 25.05 -9.14
C ASN A 42 -11.22 24.73 -9.77
N ASN A 43 -11.08 23.61 -10.49
CA ASN A 43 -9.77 23.20 -11.05
C ASN A 43 -9.80 23.00 -12.57
N THR A 44 -10.47 23.91 -13.29
CA THR A 44 -10.43 23.94 -14.75
C THR A 44 -9.02 24.35 -15.21
N PRO A 45 -8.30 23.52 -15.98
CA PRO A 45 -6.94 23.87 -16.41
C PRO A 45 -6.98 25.12 -17.28
N SER A 46 -6.15 26.10 -16.93
CA SER A 46 -5.83 27.22 -17.82
C SER A 46 -5.08 26.70 -19.06
N GLY A 47 -5.15 27.44 -20.18
CA GLY A 47 -4.36 27.13 -21.36
C GLY A 47 -2.85 27.07 -21.06
N ALA A 48 -2.37 27.93 -20.16
CA ALA A 48 -0.98 27.94 -19.72
C ALA A 48 -0.59 26.66 -18.95
N SER A 49 -1.41 26.20 -18.01
CA SER A 49 -1.15 24.96 -17.26
C SER A 49 -1.18 23.73 -18.17
N LEU A 50 -2.05 23.72 -19.19
CA LEU A 50 -2.07 22.65 -20.18
C LEU A 50 -0.79 22.62 -21.01
N VAL A 51 -0.36 23.76 -21.55
CA VAL A 51 0.89 23.86 -22.31
C VAL A 51 2.09 23.47 -21.45
N GLN A 52 2.15 23.94 -20.20
CA GLN A 52 3.24 23.59 -19.29
C GLN A 52 3.29 22.08 -19.01
N ALA A 53 2.15 21.45 -18.70
CA ALA A 53 2.10 20.01 -18.44
C ALA A 53 2.46 19.18 -19.69
N LEU A 54 2.01 19.61 -20.87
CA LEU A 54 2.38 18.98 -22.14
C LEU A 54 3.88 19.10 -22.41
N VAL A 55 4.44 20.31 -22.34
CA VAL A 55 5.86 20.55 -22.60
C VAL A 55 6.72 19.79 -21.59
N TYR A 56 6.41 19.89 -20.29
CA TYR A 56 7.15 19.20 -19.25
C TYR A 56 7.05 17.67 -19.41
N GLY A 57 5.85 17.13 -19.66
CA GLY A 57 5.64 15.70 -19.87
C GLY A 57 6.40 15.17 -21.07
N ILE A 58 6.31 15.84 -22.22
CA ILE A 58 7.01 15.45 -23.46
C ILE A 58 8.52 15.51 -23.28
N VAL A 59 9.05 16.63 -22.77
CA VAL A 59 10.50 16.78 -22.54
C VAL A 59 10.99 15.73 -21.56
N SER A 60 10.26 15.50 -20.46
CA SER A 60 10.64 14.49 -19.47
C SER A 60 10.69 13.08 -20.06
N LEU A 61 9.70 12.72 -20.87
CA LEU A 61 9.64 11.43 -21.55
C LEU A 61 10.76 11.26 -22.58
N ILE A 62 11.05 12.29 -23.39
CA ILE A 62 12.14 12.24 -24.38
C ILE A 62 13.48 12.09 -23.68
N THR A 63 13.77 12.92 -22.67
CA THR A 63 15.00 12.85 -21.89
C THR A 63 15.14 11.48 -21.22
N ALA A 64 14.09 10.99 -20.55
CA ALA A 64 14.13 9.69 -19.91
C ALA A 64 14.26 8.53 -20.93
N ALA A 65 13.65 8.62 -22.10
CA ALA A 65 13.80 7.62 -23.16
C ALA A 65 15.23 7.58 -23.70
N LEU A 66 15.85 8.73 -23.96
CA LEU A 66 17.22 8.80 -24.46
C LEU A 66 18.24 8.32 -23.42
N PHE A 67 18.22 8.94 -22.23
CA PHE A 67 19.21 8.62 -21.19
C PHE A 67 18.88 7.30 -20.50
N GLY A 68 17.63 7.11 -20.07
CA GLY A 68 17.18 5.87 -19.43
C GLY A 68 17.24 4.68 -20.39
N GLY A 69 16.85 4.85 -21.65
CA GLY A 69 16.93 3.80 -22.67
C GLY A 69 18.37 3.38 -22.97
N LEU A 70 19.31 4.33 -23.08
CA LEU A 70 20.73 4.02 -23.22
C LEU A 70 21.27 3.23 -22.03
N HIS A 71 20.98 3.67 -20.79
CA HIS A 71 21.43 2.99 -19.59
C HIS A 71 20.77 1.60 -19.45
N TYR A 72 19.51 1.47 -19.81
CA TYR A 72 18.82 0.18 -19.87
C TYR A 72 19.48 -0.76 -20.88
N TRP A 73 19.81 -0.28 -22.08
CA TRP A 73 20.52 -1.07 -23.09
C TRP A 73 21.90 -1.53 -22.57
N LEU A 74 22.66 -0.64 -21.91
CA LEU A 74 23.94 -0.98 -21.28
C LEU A 74 23.79 -2.04 -20.19
N ILE A 75 22.76 -1.93 -19.33
CA ILE A 75 22.43 -2.94 -18.31
C ILE A 75 22.14 -4.30 -18.96
N ARG A 76 21.32 -4.32 -20.01
CA ARG A 76 20.98 -5.56 -20.73
C ARG A 76 22.20 -6.17 -21.42
N ARG A 77 23.09 -5.34 -21.97
CA ARG A 77 24.36 -5.79 -22.55
C ARG A 77 25.29 -6.39 -21.48
N ASP A 78 25.44 -5.72 -20.33
CA ASP A 78 26.24 -6.25 -19.20
C ASP A 78 25.68 -7.59 -18.72
N THR A 79 24.36 -7.71 -18.59
CA THR A 79 23.70 -8.96 -18.15
C THR A 79 23.86 -10.12 -19.14
N ARG A 80 23.90 -9.82 -20.45
CA ARG A 80 24.18 -10.84 -21.47
C ARG A 80 25.63 -11.31 -21.44
N ASN A 81 26.55 -10.40 -21.14
CA ASN A 81 27.99 -10.69 -21.14
C ASN A 81 28.48 -11.31 -19.82
N ASP A 82 27.82 -10.99 -18.71
CA ASP A 82 28.11 -11.52 -17.38
C ASP A 82 26.81 -12.00 -16.71
N PRO A 83 26.54 -13.32 -16.71
CA PRO A 83 25.36 -13.89 -16.07
C PRO A 83 25.21 -13.54 -14.58
N MET A 84 26.32 -13.26 -13.87
CA MET A 84 26.26 -12.86 -12.45
C MET A 84 25.70 -11.45 -12.27
N ALA A 85 25.69 -10.60 -13.31
CA ALA A 85 25.09 -9.27 -13.25
C ALA A 85 23.58 -9.33 -12.98
N GLY A 86 22.90 -10.31 -13.58
CA GLY A 86 21.46 -10.49 -13.46
C GLY A 86 21.00 -10.87 -12.04
N ASN A 87 21.85 -11.58 -11.29
CA ASN A 87 21.64 -11.92 -9.89
C ASN A 87 22.45 -11.02 -8.94
N SER A 88 22.91 -9.85 -9.40
CA SER A 88 23.73 -8.96 -8.58
C SER A 88 22.92 -8.27 -7.50
N ALA A 89 23.56 -8.04 -6.35
CA ALA A 89 22.97 -7.31 -5.23
C ALA A 89 22.54 -5.87 -5.62
N VAL A 90 23.27 -5.24 -6.54
CA VAL A 90 22.98 -3.88 -7.03
C VAL A 90 21.66 -3.84 -7.78
N ARG A 91 21.47 -4.72 -8.78
CA ARG A 91 20.21 -4.82 -9.52
C ARG A 91 19.05 -5.07 -8.56
N ALA A 92 19.21 -6.05 -7.67
CA ALA A 92 18.19 -6.41 -6.71
C ALA A 92 17.86 -5.22 -5.79
N PHE A 93 18.84 -4.52 -5.24
CA PHE A 93 18.60 -3.35 -4.40
C PHE A 93 17.75 -2.29 -5.10
N PHE A 94 18.16 -1.84 -6.28
CA PHE A 94 17.46 -0.75 -6.99
C PHE A 94 16.04 -1.12 -7.41
N LEU A 95 15.83 -2.31 -7.97
CA LEU A 95 14.49 -2.74 -8.36
C LEU A 95 13.57 -2.89 -7.14
N ASN A 96 14.03 -3.59 -6.11
CA ASN A 96 13.21 -3.90 -4.94
C ASN A 96 12.92 -2.66 -4.08
N VAL A 97 13.85 -1.71 -3.94
CA VAL A 97 13.59 -0.47 -3.18
C VAL A 97 12.55 0.40 -3.88
N VAL A 98 12.63 0.54 -5.19
CA VAL A 98 11.65 1.34 -5.94
C VAL A 98 10.28 0.65 -5.92
N GLU A 99 10.22 -0.68 -6.08
CA GLU A 99 8.96 -1.42 -5.94
C GLU A 99 8.36 -1.33 -4.53
N LEU A 100 9.21 -1.38 -3.47
CA LEU A 100 8.82 -1.24 -2.06
C LEU A 100 8.21 0.12 -1.74
N ILE A 101 8.62 1.18 -2.45
CA ILE A 101 8.12 2.54 -2.25
C ILE A 101 6.93 2.82 -3.17
N SER A 102 7.07 2.53 -4.46
CA SER A 102 6.11 2.91 -5.49
C SER A 102 4.72 2.31 -5.26
N LEU A 103 4.64 1.03 -4.91
CA LEU A 103 3.35 0.38 -4.76
C LEU A 103 2.59 0.88 -3.53
N PRO A 104 3.14 0.94 -2.30
CA PRO A 104 2.41 1.51 -1.18
C PRO A 104 1.95 2.95 -1.42
N LEU A 105 2.77 3.79 -2.07
CA LEU A 105 2.37 5.14 -2.44
C LEU A 105 1.19 5.14 -3.43
N ALA A 106 1.22 4.27 -4.44
CA ALA A 106 0.11 4.13 -5.36
C ALA A 106 -1.17 3.62 -4.69
N VAL A 107 -1.05 2.62 -3.81
CA VAL A 107 -2.21 2.06 -3.09
C VAL A 107 -2.81 3.11 -2.17
N GLY A 108 -1.98 3.83 -1.40
CA GLY A 108 -2.44 4.91 -0.52
C GLY A 108 -3.13 6.05 -1.28
N SER A 109 -2.48 6.54 -2.36
CA SER A 109 -3.08 7.58 -3.22
C SER A 109 -4.38 7.09 -3.88
N GLY A 110 -4.45 5.83 -4.29
CA GLY A 110 -5.64 5.22 -4.87
C GLY A 110 -6.78 5.11 -3.86
N THR A 111 -6.47 4.73 -2.61
CA THR A 111 -7.45 4.72 -1.51
C THR A 111 -8.02 6.12 -1.27
N SER A 112 -7.16 7.15 -1.20
CA SER A 112 -7.61 8.54 -1.07
C SER A 112 -8.48 8.99 -2.24
N MET A 113 -8.08 8.67 -3.48
CA MET A 113 -8.85 8.98 -4.69
C MET A 113 -10.24 8.34 -4.64
N ILE A 114 -10.31 7.02 -4.40
CA ILE A 114 -11.57 6.27 -4.37
C ILE A 114 -12.48 6.80 -3.27
N SER A 115 -11.95 7.04 -2.07
CA SER A 115 -12.68 7.61 -0.93
C SER A 115 -13.27 8.99 -1.28
N ALA A 116 -12.48 9.84 -1.92
CA ALA A 116 -12.89 11.19 -2.28
C ALA A 116 -14.00 11.22 -3.34
N ILE A 117 -14.12 10.23 -4.24
CA ILE A 117 -15.23 10.17 -5.23
C ILE A 117 -16.61 10.18 -4.56
N GLY A 118 -16.72 9.64 -3.33
CA GLY A 118 -17.98 9.64 -2.58
C GLY A 118 -18.34 10.99 -1.94
N GLN A 119 -17.49 12.01 -2.06
CA GLN A 119 -17.67 13.33 -1.46
C GLN A 119 -18.08 14.36 -2.53
N HIS A 120 -19.11 15.15 -2.25
CA HIS A 120 -19.67 16.13 -3.19
C HIS A 120 -18.72 17.29 -3.53
N ASN A 121 -17.81 17.66 -2.64
CA ASN A 121 -16.82 18.74 -2.84
C ASN A 121 -15.39 18.22 -2.90
N ALA A 122 -15.23 16.98 -3.37
CA ALA A 122 -13.91 16.37 -3.53
C ALA A 122 -13.01 17.23 -4.43
N SER A 123 -11.77 17.42 -4.02
CA SER A 123 -10.74 18.07 -4.83
C SER A 123 -9.51 17.19 -4.92
N GLY A 124 -8.74 17.36 -5.99
CA GLY A 124 -7.52 16.58 -6.20
C GLY A 124 -7.75 15.15 -6.69
N LEU A 125 -8.95 14.80 -7.18
CA LEU A 125 -9.20 13.47 -7.76
C LEU A 125 -8.28 13.21 -8.94
N SER A 126 -8.10 14.21 -9.80
CA SER A 126 -7.27 14.10 -11.00
C SER A 126 -5.79 13.85 -10.68
N SER A 127 -5.25 14.55 -9.68
CA SER A 127 -3.86 14.38 -9.27
C SER A 127 -3.64 13.06 -8.54
N SER A 128 -4.54 12.66 -7.64
CA SER A 128 -4.47 11.35 -6.97
C SER A 128 -4.64 10.18 -7.96
N ALA A 129 -5.50 10.32 -8.97
CA ALA A 129 -5.66 9.33 -10.04
C ALA A 129 -4.40 9.23 -10.91
N ALA A 130 -3.88 10.37 -11.38
CA ALA A 130 -2.65 10.44 -12.17
C ALA A 130 -1.46 9.82 -11.41
N PHE A 131 -1.31 10.16 -10.13
CA PHE A 131 -0.29 9.60 -9.26
C PHE A 131 -0.42 8.09 -9.13
N THR A 132 -1.62 7.61 -8.81
CA THR A 132 -1.91 6.17 -8.65
C THR A 132 -1.60 5.39 -9.92
N ILE A 133 -2.12 5.84 -11.06
CA ILE A 133 -1.93 5.17 -12.36
C ILE A 133 -0.45 5.12 -12.71
N THR A 134 0.27 6.24 -12.55
CA THR A 134 1.68 6.31 -12.95
C THR A 134 2.57 5.43 -12.06
N PHE A 135 2.38 5.47 -10.73
CA PHE A 135 3.17 4.65 -9.82
C PHE A 135 2.82 3.16 -9.90
N LEU A 136 1.57 2.79 -10.18
CA LEU A 136 1.24 1.40 -10.54
C LEU A 136 1.92 0.98 -11.83
N GLY A 137 1.94 1.85 -12.85
CA GLY A 137 2.65 1.62 -14.10
C GLY A 137 4.15 1.40 -13.89
N LEU A 138 4.78 2.24 -13.07
CA LEU A 138 6.18 2.07 -12.67
C LEU A 138 6.41 0.74 -11.95
N TRP A 139 5.58 0.41 -10.96
CA TRP A 139 5.66 -0.86 -10.24
C TRP A 139 5.54 -2.05 -11.19
N LEU A 140 4.55 -2.05 -12.10
CA LEU A 140 4.35 -3.11 -13.10
C LEU A 140 5.55 -3.26 -14.02
N LEU A 141 6.14 -2.14 -14.48
CA LEU A 141 7.31 -2.14 -15.34
C LEU A 141 8.54 -2.75 -14.66
N LEU A 142 8.77 -2.39 -13.39
CA LEU A 142 9.88 -2.93 -12.61
C LEU A 142 9.67 -4.39 -12.25
N GLU A 143 8.45 -4.78 -11.85
CA GLU A 143 8.11 -6.17 -11.51
C GLU A 143 8.28 -7.07 -12.75
N TRP A 144 7.93 -6.55 -13.93
CA TRP A 144 8.19 -7.23 -15.20
C TRP A 144 9.69 -7.41 -15.47
N GLU A 145 10.50 -6.36 -15.28
CA GLU A 145 11.96 -6.49 -15.43
C GLU A 145 12.57 -7.41 -14.37
N ARG A 146 12.05 -7.42 -13.14
CA ARG A 146 12.47 -8.29 -12.06
C ARG A 146 12.26 -9.76 -12.43
N ARG A 147 11.08 -10.11 -12.95
CA ARG A 147 10.73 -11.48 -13.37
C ARG A 147 11.59 -12.05 -14.49
N ARG A 148 12.19 -11.20 -15.34
CA ARG A 148 13.07 -11.67 -16.42
C ARG A 148 14.32 -12.38 -15.91
N VAL A 149 14.83 -11.96 -14.75
CA VAL A 149 15.95 -12.62 -14.08
C VAL A 149 15.64 -12.67 -12.57
N PRO A 150 15.00 -13.75 -12.10
CA PRO A 150 14.66 -13.91 -10.69
C PRO A 150 15.92 -13.95 -9.83
N ALA A 151 15.86 -13.38 -8.63
CA ALA A 151 16.94 -13.56 -7.65
C ALA A 151 16.95 -15.02 -7.18
N SER A 152 18.10 -15.68 -7.25
CA SER A 152 18.23 -17.09 -6.91
C SER A 152 18.98 -17.34 -5.60
N SER A 153 19.86 -16.43 -5.19
CA SER A 153 20.72 -16.65 -4.02
C SER A 153 21.33 -15.35 -3.45
N GLY A 154 21.91 -15.46 -2.26
CA GLY A 154 22.70 -14.41 -1.62
C GLY A 154 21.90 -13.13 -1.32
N THR A 155 22.58 -11.98 -1.35
CA THR A 155 22.01 -10.67 -1.01
C THR A 155 20.86 -10.26 -1.92
N ALA A 156 20.88 -10.65 -3.19
CA ALA A 156 19.79 -10.35 -4.12
C ALA A 156 18.46 -10.94 -3.66
N LEU A 157 18.50 -12.17 -3.14
CA LEU A 157 17.32 -12.84 -2.59
C LEU A 157 16.84 -12.17 -1.29
N VAL A 158 17.76 -11.67 -0.46
CA VAL A 158 17.42 -10.91 0.76
C VAL A 158 16.65 -9.64 0.42
N PHE A 159 17.11 -8.85 -0.56
CA PHE A 159 16.39 -7.63 -0.98
C PHE A 159 15.01 -7.95 -1.56
N GLN A 160 14.89 -9.02 -2.35
CA GLN A 160 13.59 -9.45 -2.87
C GLN A 160 12.62 -9.83 -1.73
N ARG A 161 13.09 -10.56 -0.73
CA ARG A 161 12.29 -10.93 0.44
C ARG A 161 11.90 -9.71 1.27
N LEU A 162 12.83 -8.78 1.48
CA LEU A 162 12.57 -7.55 2.21
C LEU A 162 11.51 -6.71 1.49
N HIS A 163 11.56 -6.61 0.17
CA HIS A 163 10.52 -5.95 -0.63
C HIS A 163 9.18 -6.65 -0.47
N LEU A 164 9.08 -7.96 -0.72
CA LEU A 164 7.80 -8.67 -0.69
C LEU A 164 7.14 -8.59 0.69
N TYR A 165 7.87 -8.91 1.77
CA TYR A 165 7.30 -8.90 3.11
C TYR A 165 7.19 -7.49 3.71
N GLY A 166 8.14 -6.61 3.41
CA GLY A 166 8.08 -5.20 3.84
C GLY A 166 6.91 -4.47 3.20
N THR A 167 6.67 -4.65 1.90
CA THR A 167 5.53 -4.07 1.21
C THR A 167 4.23 -4.58 1.80
N GLN A 168 4.12 -5.88 2.05
CA GLN A 168 2.93 -6.46 2.68
C GLN A 168 2.66 -5.88 4.08
N LEU A 169 3.71 -5.60 4.86
CA LEU A 169 3.59 -4.94 6.16
C LEU A 169 3.17 -3.47 6.04
N ILE A 170 3.72 -2.71 5.09
CA ILE A 170 3.30 -1.31 4.85
C ILE A 170 1.82 -1.27 4.41
N LEU A 171 1.41 -2.18 3.53
CA LEU A 171 0.02 -2.33 3.11
C LEU A 171 -0.91 -2.67 4.28
N LEU A 172 -0.44 -3.40 5.29
CA LEU A 172 -1.21 -3.66 6.51
C LEU A 172 -1.48 -2.38 7.32
N PHE A 173 -0.52 -1.46 7.39
CA PHE A 173 -0.74 -0.16 8.03
C PHE A 173 -1.75 0.72 7.26
N ILE A 174 -1.65 0.74 5.93
CA ILE A 174 -2.63 1.43 5.07
C ILE A 174 -4.01 0.80 5.24
N LEU A 175 -4.08 -0.54 5.24
CA LEU A 175 -5.32 -1.30 5.44
C LEU A 175 -5.94 -0.98 6.79
N THR A 176 -5.14 -0.89 7.85
CA THR A 176 -5.62 -0.56 9.19
C THR A 176 -6.34 0.78 9.19
N SER A 177 -5.71 1.81 8.66
CA SER A 177 -6.29 3.16 8.61
C SER A 177 -7.59 3.18 7.80
N SER A 178 -7.56 2.57 6.61
CA SER A 178 -8.74 2.49 5.72
C SER A 178 -9.88 1.68 6.33
N TRP A 179 -9.58 0.56 6.99
CA TRP A 179 -10.56 -0.31 7.64
C TRP A 179 -11.22 0.35 8.84
N LEU A 180 -10.44 0.98 9.72
CA LEU A 180 -10.97 1.70 10.89
C LEU A 180 -11.89 2.85 10.47
N GLN A 181 -11.53 3.59 9.42
CA GLN A 181 -12.38 4.62 8.86
C GLN A 181 -13.67 4.02 8.27
N SER A 182 -13.55 3.00 7.43
CA SER A 182 -14.66 2.42 6.67
C SER A 182 -15.68 1.70 7.55
N ILE A 183 -15.21 0.79 8.42
CA ILE A 183 -16.10 0.06 9.33
C ILE A 183 -16.69 1.00 10.38
N GLY A 184 -15.94 1.97 10.89
CA GLY A 184 -16.46 2.96 11.84
C GLY A 184 -17.61 3.77 11.25
N GLN A 185 -17.51 4.19 9.98
CA GLN A 185 -18.59 4.87 9.28
C GLN A 185 -19.77 3.95 8.95
N LEU A 186 -19.50 2.72 8.56
CA LEU A 186 -20.55 1.74 8.26
C LEU A 186 -21.39 1.43 9.51
N VAL A 187 -20.73 1.19 10.64
CA VAL A 187 -21.36 0.95 11.94
C VAL A 187 -22.16 2.17 12.36
N ASP A 188 -21.58 3.37 12.27
CA ASP A 188 -22.26 4.62 12.60
C ASP A 188 -23.53 4.82 11.74
N LYS A 189 -23.44 4.55 10.43
CA LYS A 189 -24.59 4.68 9.52
C LYS A 189 -25.70 3.67 9.84
N VAL A 190 -25.33 2.40 10.07
CA VAL A 190 -26.29 1.29 10.24
C VAL A 190 -26.95 1.30 11.62
N PHE A 191 -26.17 1.50 12.69
CA PHE A 191 -26.65 1.36 14.06
C PHE A 191 -27.00 2.70 14.73
N PHE A 192 -26.34 3.79 14.32
CA PHE A 192 -26.48 5.10 14.95
C PHE A 192 -27.03 6.18 14.00
N GLY A 193 -27.49 5.78 12.80
CA GLY A 193 -28.07 6.69 11.81
C GLY A 193 -27.11 7.76 11.28
N GLY A 194 -25.81 7.64 11.52
CA GLY A 194 -24.79 8.65 11.20
C GLY A 194 -24.58 9.72 12.29
N ALA A 195 -25.13 9.54 13.49
CA ALA A 195 -25.06 10.52 14.57
C ALA A 195 -23.62 10.83 15.01
N GLY A 196 -22.72 9.84 14.99
CA GLY A 196 -21.31 10.03 15.32
C GLY A 196 -20.60 10.93 14.31
N ALA A 197 -20.75 10.64 13.01
CA ALA A 197 -20.19 11.46 11.94
C ALA A 197 -20.76 12.89 11.96
N LEU A 198 -22.07 13.06 12.17
CA LEU A 198 -22.71 14.36 12.29
C LEU A 198 -22.20 15.16 13.50
N ALA A 199 -21.97 14.49 14.63
CA ALA A 199 -21.43 15.11 15.84
C ALA A 199 -19.97 15.58 15.64
N THR A 200 -19.15 14.83 14.90
CA THR A 200 -17.78 15.24 14.53
C THR A 200 -17.79 16.44 13.58
N CYS A 201 -18.82 16.54 12.74
CA CYS A 201 -18.94 17.60 11.75
C CYS A 201 -19.30 18.98 12.33
N ALA A 202 -19.73 19.07 13.59
CA ALA A 202 -20.00 20.31 14.34
C ALA A 202 -20.77 21.41 13.56
N GLY A 203 -21.61 21.03 12.59
CA GLY A 203 -22.36 21.98 11.74
C GLY A 203 -21.57 22.69 10.64
N SER A 204 -20.32 22.25 10.35
CA SER A 204 -19.53 22.83 9.25
C SER A 204 -20.13 22.51 7.89
N THR A 205 -20.51 23.54 7.12
CA THR A 205 -20.95 23.44 5.73
C THR A 205 -19.82 22.85 4.88
N GLY A 206 -19.92 21.57 4.54
CA GLY A 206 -18.89 20.83 3.80
C GLY A 206 -18.44 19.55 4.48
N CYS A 207 -18.81 19.33 5.74
CA CYS A 207 -18.59 18.06 6.40
C CYS A 207 -19.72 17.08 6.02
N GLN A 208 -19.42 16.18 5.08
CA GLN A 208 -20.38 15.22 4.58
C GLN A 208 -20.35 13.97 5.45
N GLY A 209 -21.15 14.03 6.51
CA GLY A 209 -21.37 12.92 7.42
C GLY A 209 -22.24 11.84 6.77
N SER A 210 -21.81 10.59 6.89
CA SER A 210 -22.65 9.39 6.72
C SER A 210 -23.38 9.21 5.37
N ASP A 211 -23.13 10.04 4.35
CA ASP A 211 -23.76 9.89 3.04
C ASP A 211 -23.47 8.52 2.46
N LEU A 212 -24.48 7.88 1.88
CA LEU A 212 -24.35 6.51 1.38
C LEU A 212 -23.23 6.41 0.33
N ALA A 213 -23.08 7.42 -0.53
CA ALA A 213 -22.00 7.49 -1.50
C ALA A 213 -20.60 7.51 -0.84
N ALA A 214 -20.43 8.29 0.23
CA ALA A 214 -19.17 8.37 0.98
C ALA A 214 -18.84 7.04 1.69
N VAL A 215 -19.84 6.41 2.31
CA VAL A 215 -19.68 5.09 2.96
C VAL A 215 -19.29 4.02 1.93
N LEU A 216 -19.99 3.96 0.80
CA LEU A 216 -19.68 3.01 -0.28
C LEU A 216 -18.30 3.25 -0.88
N ALA A 217 -17.93 4.50 -1.13
CA ALA A 217 -16.60 4.87 -1.60
C ALA A 217 -15.50 4.40 -0.62
N ASN A 218 -15.71 4.58 0.69
CA ASN A 218 -14.76 4.10 1.70
C ASN A 218 -14.67 2.56 1.75
N VAL A 219 -15.79 1.85 1.61
CA VAL A 219 -15.77 0.38 1.48
C VAL A 219 -14.98 -0.06 0.25
N ILE A 220 -15.24 0.53 -0.92
CA ILE A 220 -14.51 0.21 -2.16
C ILE A 220 -13.02 0.53 -2.00
N SER A 221 -12.67 1.67 -1.38
CA SER A 221 -11.29 2.06 -1.11
C SER A 221 -10.57 1.09 -0.18
N THR A 222 -11.30 0.48 0.77
CA THR A 222 -10.76 -0.55 1.68
C THR A 222 -10.54 -1.85 0.91
N LEU A 223 -11.51 -2.26 0.08
CA LEU A 223 -11.38 -3.45 -0.76
C LEU A 223 -10.20 -3.34 -1.75
N TRP A 224 -9.93 -2.13 -2.26
CA TRP A 224 -8.73 -1.84 -3.03
C TRP A 224 -7.45 -2.17 -2.25
N VAL A 225 -7.31 -1.73 -1.00
CA VAL A 225 -6.13 -2.08 -0.19
C VAL A 225 -6.06 -3.58 0.09
N VAL A 226 -7.20 -4.21 0.43
CA VAL A 226 -7.29 -5.66 0.67
C VAL A 226 -6.82 -6.45 -0.55
N LEU A 227 -7.21 -6.04 -1.76
CA LEU A 227 -6.80 -6.68 -3.01
C LEU A 227 -5.27 -6.69 -3.15
N PHE A 228 -4.60 -5.55 -2.94
CA PHE A 228 -3.15 -5.46 -3.03
C PHE A 228 -2.45 -6.20 -1.89
N TRP A 229 -2.99 -6.14 -0.68
CA TRP A 229 -2.43 -6.84 0.48
C TRP A 229 -2.48 -8.36 0.33
N ILE A 230 -3.62 -8.91 -0.10
CA ILE A 230 -3.76 -10.34 -0.44
C ILE A 230 -2.89 -10.68 -1.66
N GLY A 231 -2.85 -9.79 -2.66
CA GLY A 231 -2.00 -9.93 -3.85
C GLY A 231 -0.53 -10.15 -3.50
N TYR A 232 0.02 -9.37 -2.57
CA TYR A 232 1.39 -9.54 -2.08
C TYR A 232 1.59 -10.84 -1.27
N GLY A 233 0.60 -11.24 -0.49
CA GLY A 233 0.57 -12.57 0.14
C GLY A 233 0.61 -13.71 -0.89
N TRP A 234 -0.05 -13.52 -2.04
CA TRP A 234 -0.02 -14.46 -3.15
C TRP A 234 1.31 -14.45 -3.91
N LEU A 235 1.91 -13.28 -4.17
CA LEU A 235 3.23 -13.18 -4.82
C LEU A 235 4.31 -13.92 -4.01
N SER A 236 4.24 -13.87 -2.68
CA SER A 236 5.21 -14.52 -1.78
C SER A 236 4.90 -15.99 -1.45
N ARG A 237 3.84 -16.58 -2.02
CA ARG A 237 3.32 -17.92 -1.65
C ARG A 237 4.29 -19.09 -1.85
N ASN A 238 5.28 -18.92 -2.72
CA ASN A 238 6.27 -19.95 -3.06
C ASN A 238 7.55 -19.87 -2.23
N ASP A 239 7.76 -18.78 -1.48
CA ASP A 239 8.92 -18.63 -0.61
C ASP A 239 8.56 -19.07 0.81
N THR A 240 8.56 -20.38 1.07
CA THR A 240 8.03 -20.99 2.31
C THR A 240 9.08 -21.26 3.38
N ALA A 241 10.32 -21.56 3.02
CA ALA A 241 11.41 -21.92 3.95
C ALA A 241 12.18 -20.70 4.51
N SER A 242 11.75 -19.48 4.21
CA SER A 242 12.47 -18.26 4.57
C SER A 242 12.26 -17.86 6.03
N ALA A 243 13.36 -17.66 6.80
CA ALA A 243 13.30 -17.09 8.15
C ALA A 243 12.65 -15.70 8.18
N PHE A 244 12.93 -14.86 7.16
CA PHE A 244 12.30 -13.55 7.00
C PHE A 244 10.78 -13.66 6.92
N ARG A 245 10.28 -14.64 6.16
CA ARG A 245 8.83 -14.88 6.09
C ARG A 245 8.24 -15.12 7.47
N ARG A 246 8.87 -16.01 8.24
CA ARG A 246 8.41 -16.38 9.59
C ARG A 246 8.32 -15.13 10.46
N VAL A 247 9.39 -14.33 10.53
CA VAL A 247 9.43 -13.08 11.32
C VAL A 247 8.30 -12.13 10.90
N PHE A 248 8.20 -11.79 9.62
CA PHE A 248 7.17 -10.84 9.15
C PHE A 248 5.75 -11.37 9.31
N HIS A 249 5.51 -12.67 9.13
CA HIS A 249 4.19 -13.26 9.32
C HIS A 249 3.81 -13.33 10.81
N PHE A 250 4.77 -13.57 11.71
CA PHE A 250 4.51 -13.50 13.15
C PHE A 250 4.28 -12.07 13.63
N ILE A 251 4.98 -11.07 13.06
CA ILE A 251 4.68 -9.65 13.31
C ILE A 251 3.24 -9.34 12.87
N GLY A 252 2.85 -9.73 11.65
CA GLY A 252 1.48 -9.51 11.15
C GLY A 252 0.41 -10.25 11.96
N PHE A 253 0.69 -11.48 12.39
CA PHE A 253 -0.20 -12.22 13.29
C PHE A 253 -0.34 -11.53 14.65
N GLY A 254 0.79 -11.16 15.28
CA GLY A 254 0.82 -10.45 16.56
C GLY A 254 0.09 -9.11 16.49
N PHE A 255 0.26 -8.37 15.39
CA PHE A 255 -0.51 -7.15 15.11
C PHE A 255 -2.03 -7.42 15.10
N GLY A 256 -2.47 -8.48 14.43
CA GLY A 256 -3.88 -8.89 14.43
C GLY A 256 -4.41 -9.18 15.85
N ILE A 257 -3.66 -9.94 16.65
CA ILE A 257 -4.03 -10.25 18.04
C ILE A 257 -4.10 -8.99 18.90
N ILE A 258 -3.12 -8.09 18.82
CA ILE A 258 -3.13 -6.81 19.54
C ILE A 258 -4.37 -6.01 19.15
N THR A 259 -4.71 -5.96 17.87
CA THR A 259 -5.90 -5.23 17.39
C THR A 259 -7.20 -5.82 17.93
N VAL A 260 -7.32 -7.16 18.03
CA VAL A 260 -8.45 -7.82 18.71
C VAL A 260 -8.54 -7.40 20.17
N LEU A 261 -7.40 -7.44 20.89
CA LEU A 261 -7.35 -7.05 22.31
C LEU A 261 -7.73 -5.58 22.51
N VAL A 262 -7.33 -4.69 21.60
CA VAL A 262 -7.75 -3.28 21.62
C VAL A 262 -9.27 -3.16 21.49
N GLY A 263 -9.90 -3.91 20.58
CA GLY A 263 -11.36 -3.93 20.45
C GLY A 263 -12.05 -4.41 21.74
N ILE A 264 -11.56 -5.50 22.34
CA ILE A 264 -12.09 -6.03 23.61
C ILE A 264 -11.93 -5.00 24.73
N TYR A 265 -10.75 -4.40 24.87
CA TYR A 265 -10.46 -3.37 25.88
C TYR A 265 -11.42 -2.18 25.76
N ARG A 266 -11.62 -1.66 24.53
CA ARG A 266 -12.55 -0.55 24.27
C ARG A 266 -13.98 -0.94 24.62
N GLY A 267 -14.41 -2.16 24.28
CA GLY A 267 -15.75 -2.66 24.60
C GLY A 267 -16.00 -2.79 26.09
N VAL A 268 -15.05 -3.36 26.83
CA VAL A 268 -15.12 -3.44 28.30
C VAL A 268 -15.20 -2.03 28.89
N THR A 269 -14.31 -1.12 28.47
CA THR A 269 -14.30 0.27 28.97
C THR A 269 -15.64 0.98 28.73
N LEU A 270 -16.21 0.82 27.53
CA LEU A 270 -17.50 1.40 27.18
C LEU A 270 -18.65 0.85 28.05
N ILE A 271 -18.67 -0.47 28.29
CA ILE A 271 -19.67 -1.10 29.17
C ILE A 271 -19.55 -0.57 30.60
N PHE A 272 -18.34 -0.45 31.14
CA PHE A 272 -18.14 0.09 32.49
C PHE A 272 -18.62 1.55 32.58
N LEU A 273 -18.27 2.39 31.60
CA LEU A 273 -18.67 3.80 31.60
C LEU A 273 -20.19 3.99 31.52
N LEU A 274 -20.86 3.26 30.62
CA LEU A 274 -22.30 3.41 30.39
C LEU A 274 -23.14 2.69 31.43
N ALA A 275 -22.81 1.44 31.77
CA ALA A 275 -23.66 0.60 32.61
C ALA A 275 -23.37 0.76 34.11
N ILE A 276 -22.11 0.96 34.50
CA ILE A 276 -21.70 1.03 35.92
C ILE A 276 -21.63 2.48 36.39
N PHE A 277 -20.87 3.32 35.68
CA PHE A 277 -20.68 4.72 36.08
C PHE A 277 -21.81 5.65 35.61
N LYS A 278 -22.71 5.17 34.73
CA LYS A 278 -23.83 5.95 34.16
C LYS A 278 -23.39 7.29 33.57
N GLY A 279 -22.17 7.35 33.01
CA GLY A 279 -21.65 8.55 32.36
C GLY A 279 -22.34 8.80 31.03
N SER A 280 -22.51 10.07 30.65
CA SER A 280 -22.94 10.45 29.31
C SER A 280 -21.72 10.65 28.41
N LEU A 281 -21.68 9.97 27.27
CA LEU A 281 -20.63 10.13 26.26
C LEU A 281 -21.19 10.82 25.02
N PRO A 282 -20.41 11.70 24.36
CA PRO A 282 -20.83 12.29 23.10
C PRO A 282 -20.84 11.23 21.98
N ALA A 283 -21.78 11.33 21.05
CA ALA A 283 -21.98 10.33 20.01
C ALA A 283 -20.71 10.01 19.19
N HIS A 284 -19.90 11.03 18.85
CA HIS A 284 -18.65 10.86 18.10
C HIS A 284 -17.57 10.04 18.83
N SER A 285 -17.69 9.87 20.15
CA SER A 285 -16.75 9.04 20.92
C SER A 285 -17.14 7.55 20.89
N ILE A 286 -18.41 7.23 20.62
CA ILE A 286 -18.96 5.86 20.58
C ILE A 286 -18.91 5.32 19.15
N SER A 287 -19.30 6.13 18.16
CA SER A 287 -19.42 5.73 16.76
C SER A 287 -18.87 6.81 15.82
N GLY A 288 -18.50 6.40 14.61
CA GLY A 288 -17.91 7.26 13.59
C GLY A 288 -16.47 6.87 13.26
N SER A 289 -15.87 7.59 12.30
CA SER A 289 -14.48 7.34 11.90
C SER A 289 -13.53 7.55 13.09
N PHE A 290 -12.72 6.54 13.40
CA PHE A 290 -11.71 6.60 14.46
C PHE A 290 -12.26 6.94 15.86
N ALA A 291 -13.53 6.62 16.14
CA ALA A 291 -14.12 6.86 17.44
C ALA A 291 -13.32 6.16 18.57
N GLU A 292 -13.20 6.82 19.72
CA GLU A 292 -12.35 6.39 20.83
C GLU A 292 -12.78 5.02 21.37
N TYR A 293 -14.09 4.85 21.54
CA TYR A 293 -14.73 3.63 22.04
C TYR A 293 -15.24 2.72 20.91
N ASP A 294 -14.76 2.90 19.67
CA ASP A 294 -15.09 1.98 18.57
C ASP A 294 -14.54 0.59 18.84
N VAL A 295 -15.46 -0.35 19.04
CA VAL A 295 -15.20 -1.76 19.33
C VAL A 295 -15.10 -2.57 18.03
N ILE A 296 -16.01 -2.33 17.09
CA ILE A 296 -16.26 -3.24 15.97
C ILE A 296 -15.13 -3.15 14.95
N SER A 297 -14.65 -1.95 14.64
CA SER A 297 -13.60 -1.78 13.63
C SER A 297 -12.27 -2.46 14.00
N PRO A 298 -11.67 -2.23 15.19
CA PRO A 298 -10.46 -2.93 15.57
C PRO A 298 -10.68 -4.44 15.76
N LEU A 299 -11.80 -4.86 16.35
CA LEU A 299 -12.09 -6.28 16.55
C LEU A 299 -12.18 -7.04 15.22
N SER A 300 -12.96 -6.52 14.26
CA SER A 300 -13.13 -7.13 12.94
C SER A 300 -11.84 -7.16 12.13
N LEU A 301 -11.05 -6.06 12.16
CA LEU A 301 -9.74 -6.02 11.53
C LEU A 301 -8.79 -7.06 12.12
N GLY A 302 -8.70 -7.09 13.46
CA GLY A 302 -7.83 -8.01 14.17
C GLY A 302 -8.14 -9.46 13.86
N MET A 303 -9.41 -9.84 13.84
CA MET A 303 -9.86 -11.19 13.45
C MET A 303 -9.51 -11.52 12.00
N LEU A 304 -9.74 -10.59 11.07
CA LEU A 304 -9.40 -10.75 9.65
C LEU A 304 -7.89 -10.99 9.47
N VAL A 305 -7.07 -10.11 10.05
CA VAL A 305 -5.60 -10.15 9.93
C VAL A 305 -5.04 -11.41 10.58
N ALA A 306 -5.42 -11.69 11.83
CA ALA A 306 -4.96 -12.89 12.53
C ALA A 306 -5.39 -14.16 11.78
N GLY A 307 -6.64 -14.25 11.31
CA GLY A 307 -7.14 -15.36 10.53
C GLY A 307 -6.36 -15.58 9.24
N ALA A 308 -6.11 -14.51 8.47
CA ALA A 308 -5.33 -14.58 7.24
C ALA A 308 -3.90 -15.06 7.47
N TYR A 309 -3.19 -14.52 8.47
CA TYR A 309 -1.83 -14.96 8.78
C TYR A 309 -1.77 -16.39 9.31
N VAL A 310 -2.76 -16.84 10.10
CA VAL A 310 -2.88 -18.25 10.52
C VAL A 310 -3.02 -19.16 9.30
N ILE A 311 -3.88 -18.80 8.34
CA ILE A 311 -4.06 -19.58 7.10
C ILE A 311 -2.74 -19.65 6.31
N TRP A 312 -2.03 -18.53 6.15
CA TRP A 312 -0.77 -18.50 5.42
C TRP A 312 0.35 -19.27 6.12
N LEU A 313 0.45 -19.19 7.44
CA LEU A 313 1.40 -19.97 8.24
C LEU A 313 1.09 -21.48 8.16
N ARG A 314 -0.18 -21.87 8.30
CA ARG A 314 -0.60 -23.29 8.16
C ARG A 314 -0.26 -23.84 6.77
N LYS A 315 -0.52 -23.08 5.71
CA LYS A 315 -0.17 -23.49 4.33
C LYS A 315 1.33 -23.64 4.13
N ALA A 316 2.17 -22.85 4.81
CA ALA A 316 3.62 -23.00 4.76
C ALA A 316 4.08 -24.31 5.41
N VAL A 317 3.54 -24.62 6.60
CA VAL A 317 3.83 -25.86 7.32
C VAL A 317 3.44 -27.11 6.53
N LEU A 318 2.31 -27.08 5.83
CA LEU A 318 1.87 -28.21 4.99
C LEU A 318 2.78 -28.47 3.79
N LYS A 319 3.46 -27.45 3.27
CA LYS A 319 4.37 -27.57 2.11
C LYS A 319 5.74 -28.14 2.48
N HIS A 320 6.16 -28.04 3.74
CA HIS A 320 7.44 -28.55 4.24
C HIS A 320 7.27 -29.31 5.55
N PRO A 321 6.72 -30.54 5.51
CA PRO A 321 6.51 -31.34 6.71
C PRO A 321 7.82 -31.67 7.44
N GLU A 322 8.94 -31.75 6.72
CA GLU A 322 10.27 -32.06 7.29
C GLU A 322 10.82 -30.94 8.20
N GLU A 323 10.45 -29.68 7.98
CA GLU A 323 10.81 -28.56 8.88
C GLU A 323 10.03 -28.59 10.21
N ARG A 324 8.95 -29.38 10.32
CA ARG A 324 8.30 -29.61 11.64
C ARG A 324 9.25 -30.31 12.60
N VAL A 325 10.06 -31.25 12.08
CA VAL A 325 10.93 -32.08 12.90
C VAL A 325 12.07 -31.25 13.48
N SER A 326 12.61 -30.28 12.73
CA SER A 326 13.72 -29.43 13.22
C SER A 326 13.31 -28.38 14.26
N VAL A 327 12.08 -27.84 14.20
CA VAL A 327 11.59 -26.88 15.21
C VAL A 327 11.27 -27.57 16.55
N PHE A 328 10.86 -28.84 16.53
CA PHE A 328 10.67 -29.61 17.75
C PHE A 328 11.95 -30.27 18.28
N LEU A 329 12.91 -30.65 17.42
CA LEU A 329 14.20 -31.24 17.86
C LEU A 329 15.22 -30.19 18.33
N THR A 330 15.09 -28.92 17.97
CA THR A 330 15.95 -27.83 18.51
C THR A 330 15.41 -27.20 19.79
N GLY A 331 14.20 -27.60 20.24
CA GLY A 331 13.63 -27.22 21.53
C GLY A 331 13.89 -28.23 22.66
N LEU A 332 14.64 -29.30 22.39
CA LEU A 332 15.08 -30.31 23.36
C LEU A 332 16.56 -30.63 23.11
N ALA A 333 17.42 -29.68 23.46
CA ALA A 333 18.83 -29.92 23.77
C ALA A 333 19.24 -28.95 24.88
#